data_AF-C8S4A3-F1
#
_entry.id   AF-C8S4A3-F1
#
_cell.length_a   1.000
_cell.length_b   1.000
_cell.length_c   1.000
_cell.angle_alpha   90.00
_cell.angle_beta   90.00
_cell.angle_gamma   90.00
#
_symmetry.space_group_name_H-M   'P 1'
#
loop_
_entity.id
_entity.type
_entity.pdbx_description
1 polymer ?
#
loop_
_entity_poly.entity_id
_entity_poly.type
_entity_poly.pdbx_seq_one_letter_code
_entity_poly.pdbx_strand_id
1 'polypeptide(L)'
;MTHASQRRTSVFNRPLAILGAVRRRAERGVAPLLQRRATAAYQADRQGWLRKADIAVQRGLDWFAPQPDLTMSALYVLWQGWRRGTDARFAMIHPKIAHYRATLRDPALRLFDPGYDPDAAEVVLLPDIMQVRPYLPIELLMIEAVWADKRDPGPDFLQRLAAIDDRGWYGTTHIVVAAELMLRSGAYSQSALLSLMQATVAPMDLANRRATLMGDIFAERALMLYWLNQGHLVTPGQVVMMLNRQRADGGWSAPGVAPDGLSNQHTTSLAVAVIAEFLAQERGR
;
A
#
# COMPACT_ATOMS: atom_id res chain seq x y z
N MET A 1 -14.87 -26.67 -37.18
CA MET A 1 -15.03 -25.22 -37.37
C MET A 1 -14.10 -24.50 -36.41
N THR A 2 -12.97 -24.04 -36.93
CA THR A 2 -11.83 -23.46 -36.22
C THR A 2 -11.91 -21.93 -36.28
N HIS A 3 -12.24 -21.27 -35.17
CA HIS A 3 -12.14 -19.81 -35.06
C HIS A 3 -10.70 -19.40 -34.76
N ALA A 4 -9.92 -19.16 -35.81
CA ALA A 4 -8.68 -18.43 -35.75
C ALA A 4 -8.98 -16.93 -35.53
N SER A 5 -8.94 -16.51 -34.27
CA SER A 5 -9.05 -15.09 -33.89
C SER A 5 -7.78 -14.34 -34.28
N GLN A 6 -7.92 -13.46 -35.28
CA GLN A 6 -6.88 -12.60 -35.82
C GLN A 6 -6.29 -11.66 -34.77
N ARG A 7 -5.00 -11.81 -34.47
CA ARG A 7 -4.19 -10.76 -33.81
C ARG A 7 -3.93 -9.63 -34.82
N ARG A 8 -4.86 -8.68 -34.93
CA ARG A 8 -4.57 -7.36 -35.51
C ARG A 8 -4.00 -6.46 -34.42
N THR A 9 -2.69 -6.54 -34.20
CA THR A 9 -1.98 -5.55 -33.39
C THR A 9 -1.95 -4.22 -34.15
N SER A 10 -2.66 -3.23 -33.59
CA SER A 10 -2.70 -1.83 -34.00
C SER A 10 -1.29 -1.26 -34.18
N VAL A 11 -0.95 -0.90 -35.43
CA VAL A 11 0.29 -0.19 -35.81
C VAL A 11 0.23 1.30 -35.43
N PHE A 12 -0.93 1.81 -34.99
CA PHE A 12 -1.20 3.24 -34.79
C PHE A 12 -0.73 3.84 -33.44
N ASN A 13 -0.11 3.06 -32.54
CA ASN A 13 0.34 3.56 -31.22
C ASN A 13 1.85 3.75 -31.04
N ARG A 14 2.66 3.55 -32.08
CA ARG A 14 4.14 3.65 -31.97
C ARG A 14 4.66 5.04 -31.55
N PRO A 15 4.16 6.18 -32.08
CA PRO A 15 4.66 7.50 -31.69
C PRO A 15 4.37 7.86 -30.22
N LEU A 16 3.17 7.54 -29.72
CA LEU A 16 2.79 7.75 -28.32
C LEU A 16 3.61 6.87 -27.37
N ALA A 17 3.91 5.63 -27.77
CA ALA A 17 4.77 4.74 -27.00
C ALA A 17 6.22 5.27 -26.90
N ILE A 18 6.76 5.82 -27.99
CA ILE A 18 8.10 6.42 -28.03
C ILE A 18 8.16 7.69 -27.17
N LEU A 19 7.19 8.60 -27.34
CA LEU A 19 7.11 9.82 -26.51
C LEU A 19 6.94 9.50 -25.03
N GLY A 20 6.13 8.50 -24.69
CA GLY A 20 5.99 8.00 -23.32
C GLY A 20 7.28 7.40 -22.77
N ALA A 21 8.05 6.68 -23.59
CA ALA A 21 9.34 6.11 -23.19
C ALA A 21 10.41 7.19 -22.97
N VAL A 22 10.48 8.19 -23.84
CA VAL A 22 11.38 9.35 -23.70
C VAL A 22 11.04 10.15 -22.45
N ARG A 23 9.75 10.44 -22.22
CA ARG A 23 9.27 11.11 -21.01
C ARG A 23 9.65 10.34 -19.74
N ARG A 24 9.36 9.04 -19.67
CA ARG A 24 9.73 8.20 -18.52
C ARG A 24 11.24 8.17 -18.28
N ARG A 25 12.05 8.17 -19.34
CA ARG A 25 13.52 8.19 -19.22
C ARG A 25 14.01 9.54 -18.70
N ALA A 26 13.48 10.65 -19.20
CA ALA A 26 13.79 11.99 -18.72
C ALA A 26 13.37 12.16 -17.25
N GLU A 27 12.18 11.70 -16.88
CA GLU A 27 11.68 11.68 -15.51
C GLU A 27 12.66 10.94 -14.58
N ARG A 28 13.09 9.73 -14.93
CA ARG A 28 14.08 8.98 -14.13
C ARG A 28 15.40 9.71 -13.93
N GLY A 29 15.84 10.50 -14.91
CA GLY A 29 17.06 11.30 -14.82
C GLY A 29 16.93 12.49 -13.85
N VAL A 30 15.75 13.09 -13.75
CA VAL A 30 15.50 14.26 -12.89
C VAL A 30 15.06 13.90 -11.47
N ALA A 31 14.54 12.69 -11.24
CA ALA A 31 14.06 12.26 -9.92
C ALA A 31 15.09 12.48 -8.78
N PRO A 32 16.38 12.11 -8.91
CA PRO A 32 17.36 12.36 -7.85
C PRO A 32 17.55 13.84 -7.56
N LEU A 33 17.49 14.70 -8.57
CA LEU A 33 17.62 16.15 -8.39
C LEU A 33 16.40 16.73 -7.65
N LEU A 34 15.20 16.31 -8.01
CA LEU A 34 13.96 16.72 -7.34
C LEU A 34 13.97 16.30 -5.87
N GLN A 35 14.33 15.05 -5.59
CA GLN A 35 14.43 14.54 -4.22
C GLN A 35 15.50 15.27 -3.41
N ARG A 36 16.68 15.56 -3.99
CA ARG A 36 17.73 16.36 -3.32
C ARG A 36 17.26 17.78 -3.00
N ARG A 37 16.56 18.44 -3.93
CA ARG A 37 15.99 19.78 -3.69
C ARG A 37 14.95 19.75 -2.57
N ALA A 38 14.07 18.75 -2.57
CA ALA A 38 13.09 18.55 -1.51
C ALA A 38 13.75 18.27 -0.14
N THR A 39 14.80 17.44 -0.10
CA THR A 39 15.60 17.23 1.11
C THR A 39 16.30 18.50 1.57
N ALA A 40 16.86 19.30 0.67
CA ALA A 40 17.48 20.59 1.04
C ALA A 40 16.45 21.55 1.63
N ALA A 41 15.24 21.62 1.04
CA ALA A 41 14.14 22.41 1.60
C ALA A 41 13.70 21.91 2.99
N TYR A 42 13.72 20.59 3.21
CA TYR A 42 13.50 20.00 4.54
C TYR A 42 14.55 20.45 5.55
N GLN A 43 15.84 20.35 5.20
CA GLN A 43 16.94 20.70 6.10
C GLN A 43 16.96 22.21 6.42
N ALA A 44 16.54 23.06 5.48
CA ALA A 44 16.47 24.50 5.70
C ALA A 44 15.40 24.94 6.72
N ASP A 45 14.30 24.19 6.85
CA ASP A 45 13.23 24.45 7.82
C ASP A 45 12.65 23.14 8.38
N ARG A 46 13.49 22.38 9.08
CA ARG A 46 13.10 21.07 9.61
C ARG A 46 11.84 21.14 10.47
N GLN A 47 11.77 22.10 11.38
CA GLN A 47 10.65 22.23 12.31
C GLN A 47 9.35 22.63 11.60
N GLY A 48 9.40 23.51 10.59
CA GLY A 48 8.23 23.84 9.77
C GLY A 48 7.70 22.63 9.01
N TRP A 49 8.58 21.81 8.44
CA TRP A 49 8.16 20.58 7.75
C TRP A 49 7.60 19.51 8.69
N LEU A 50 8.15 19.34 9.89
CA LEU A 50 7.59 18.42 10.88
C LEU A 50 6.19 18.85 11.35
N ARG A 51 5.97 20.16 11.56
CA ARG A 51 4.62 20.69 11.83
C ARG A 51 3.67 20.45 10.66
N LYS A 52 4.13 20.73 9.43
CA LYS A 52 3.33 20.47 8.22
C LYS A 52 2.97 19.00 8.05
N ALA A 53 3.90 18.10 8.38
CA ALA A 53 3.66 16.66 8.37
C ALA A 53 2.58 16.26 9.38
N ASP A 54 2.63 16.78 10.60
CA ASP A 54 1.64 16.46 11.63
C ASP A 54 0.23 16.97 11.27
N ILE A 55 0.15 18.19 10.71
CA ILE A 55 -1.09 18.76 10.15
C ILE A 55 -1.59 17.91 8.98
N ALA A 56 -0.70 17.44 8.11
CA ALA A 56 -1.08 16.61 6.97
C ALA A 56 -1.66 15.26 7.42
N VAL A 57 -1.08 14.62 8.44
CA VAL A 57 -1.65 13.41 9.06
C VAL A 57 -3.05 13.71 9.58
N GLN A 58 -3.23 14.78 10.36
CA GLN A 58 -4.54 15.13 10.89
C GLN A 58 -5.58 15.33 9.79
N ARG A 59 -5.26 16.14 8.76
CA ARG A 59 -6.17 16.38 7.63
C ARG A 59 -6.52 15.12 6.85
N GLY A 60 -5.58 14.17 6.72
CA GLY A 60 -5.84 12.88 6.09
C GLY A 60 -6.79 12.00 6.92
N LEU A 61 -6.68 12.04 8.25
CA LEU A 61 -7.60 11.34 9.15
C LEU A 61 -8.98 12.01 9.18
N ASP A 62 -9.04 13.34 9.17
CA ASP A 62 -10.29 14.09 9.09
C ASP A 62 -11.04 13.80 7.78
N TRP A 63 -10.31 13.56 6.68
CA TRP A 63 -10.90 13.12 5.41
C TRP A 63 -11.59 11.75 5.52
N PHE A 64 -11.04 10.82 6.32
CA PHE A 64 -11.65 9.52 6.60
C PHE A 64 -12.80 9.57 7.62
N ALA A 65 -12.84 10.58 8.49
CA ALA A 65 -13.82 10.68 9.57
C ALA A 65 -15.28 10.54 9.10
N PRO A 66 -15.76 11.27 8.07
CA PRO A 66 -17.15 11.19 7.63
C PRO A 66 -17.49 9.92 6.83
N GLN A 67 -16.50 9.10 6.46
CA GLN A 67 -16.70 7.92 5.62
C GLN A 67 -17.02 6.69 6.50
N PRO A 68 -18.24 6.14 6.48
CA PRO A 68 -18.58 4.97 7.31
C PRO A 68 -17.76 3.74 6.90
N ASP A 69 -17.66 3.51 5.59
CA ASP A 69 -16.96 2.38 5.01
C ASP A 69 -15.57 2.77 4.52
N LEU A 70 -14.59 1.92 4.84
CA LEU A 70 -13.25 1.99 4.27
C LEU A 70 -12.92 0.67 3.57
N THR A 71 -12.14 0.73 2.49
CA THR A 71 -11.61 -0.46 1.85
C THR A 71 -10.78 -1.27 2.83
N MET A 72 -10.82 -2.60 2.68
CA MET A 72 -10.01 -3.53 3.47
C MET A 72 -8.53 -3.15 3.50
N SER A 73 -7.98 -2.71 2.37
CA SER A 73 -6.58 -2.25 2.26
C SER A 73 -6.31 -0.98 3.09
N ALA A 74 -7.21 0.00 3.08
CA ALA A 74 -7.06 1.21 3.89
C ALA A 74 -7.20 0.92 5.39
N LEU A 75 -8.16 0.07 5.77
CA LEU A 75 -8.31 -0.42 7.14
C LEU A 75 -7.03 -1.13 7.60
N TYR A 76 -6.49 -2.02 6.78
CA TYR A 76 -5.29 -2.79 7.09
C TYR A 76 -4.06 -1.91 7.28
N VAL A 77 -3.82 -0.95 6.40
CA VAL A 77 -2.70 0.00 6.49
C VAL A 77 -2.74 0.80 7.80
N LEU A 78 -3.88 1.42 8.11
CA LEU A 78 -4.03 2.24 9.31
C LEU A 78 -4.00 1.38 10.59
N TRP A 79 -4.61 0.21 10.57
CA TRP A 79 -4.58 -0.75 11.68
C TRP A 79 -3.15 -1.23 11.96
N GLN A 80 -2.35 -1.51 10.93
CA GLN A 80 -0.93 -1.85 11.11
C GLN A 80 -0.15 -0.69 11.73
N GLY A 81 -0.36 0.54 11.26
CA GLY A 81 0.26 1.72 11.88
C GLY A 81 -0.14 1.88 13.35
N TRP A 82 -1.41 1.64 13.70
CA TRP A 82 -1.86 1.65 15.10
C TRP A 82 -1.18 0.55 15.94
N ARG A 83 -1.13 -0.69 15.43
CA ARG A 83 -0.50 -1.83 16.13
C ARG A 83 0.98 -1.66 16.35
N ARG A 84 1.69 -1.05 15.40
CA ARG A 84 3.11 -0.71 15.51
C ARG A 84 3.34 0.48 16.45
N GLY A 85 2.27 1.13 16.90
CA GLY A 85 2.31 2.29 17.77
C GLY A 85 2.68 3.57 17.05
N THR A 86 2.72 3.60 15.71
CA THR A 86 3.21 4.70 14.87
C THR A 86 2.52 6.03 15.22
N ASP A 87 1.20 6.05 15.23
CA ASP A 87 0.39 7.21 15.64
C ASP A 87 -0.89 6.75 16.36
N ALA A 88 -1.14 7.27 17.56
CA ALA A 88 -2.29 6.89 18.38
C ALA A 88 -3.63 7.26 17.72
N ARG A 89 -3.65 8.29 16.86
CA ARG A 89 -4.87 8.73 16.16
C ARG A 89 -5.42 7.65 15.22
N PHE A 90 -4.59 6.70 14.78
CA PHE A 90 -5.04 5.59 13.94
C PHE A 90 -6.03 4.65 14.66
N ALA A 91 -6.19 4.75 15.99
CA ALA A 91 -7.23 4.04 16.73
C ALA A 91 -8.67 4.31 16.20
N MET A 92 -8.86 5.38 15.42
CA MET A 92 -10.13 5.66 14.72
C MET A 92 -10.62 4.52 13.80
N ILE A 93 -9.76 3.56 13.43
CA ILE A 93 -10.18 2.44 12.60
C ILE A 93 -11.01 1.39 13.34
N HIS A 94 -10.97 1.32 14.66
CA HIS A 94 -11.69 0.28 15.42
C HIS A 94 -13.20 0.28 15.16
N PRO A 95 -13.92 1.42 15.30
CA PRO A 95 -15.34 1.45 14.97
C PRO A 95 -15.62 1.15 13.49
N LYS A 96 -14.68 1.46 12.58
CA LYS A 96 -14.82 1.21 11.14
C LYS A 96 -14.66 -0.28 10.80
N ILE A 97 -13.71 -0.97 11.44
CA ILE A 97 -13.57 -2.44 11.34
C ILE A 97 -14.82 -3.13 11.89
N ALA A 98 -15.33 -2.67 13.04
CA ALA A 98 -16.55 -3.22 13.63
C ALA A 98 -17.77 -3.01 12.72
N HIS A 99 -17.90 -1.84 12.10
CA HIS A 99 -18.92 -1.57 11.10
C HIS A 99 -18.82 -2.53 9.90
N TYR A 100 -17.63 -2.64 9.30
CA TYR A 100 -17.38 -3.55 8.18
C TYR A 100 -17.76 -5.00 8.50
N ARG A 101 -17.40 -5.48 9.71
CA ARG A 101 -17.78 -6.82 10.19
C ARG A 101 -19.30 -7.00 10.28
N ALA A 102 -20.04 -5.97 10.65
CA ALA A 102 -21.48 -6.05 10.81
C ALA A 102 -22.24 -5.92 9.47
N THR A 103 -21.58 -5.47 8.40
CA THR A 103 -22.25 -5.17 7.13
C THR A 103 -21.86 -6.09 5.98
N LEU A 104 -20.70 -6.74 6.04
CA LEU A 104 -20.19 -7.55 4.93
C LEU A 104 -19.60 -8.88 5.40
N ARG A 105 -19.94 -9.95 4.69
CA ARG A 105 -19.22 -11.22 4.76
C ARG A 105 -17.95 -11.11 3.92
N ASP A 106 -16.81 -11.02 4.58
CA ASP A 106 -15.52 -10.86 3.93
C ASP A 106 -14.45 -11.74 4.60
N PRO A 107 -13.88 -12.75 3.92
CA PRO A 107 -12.84 -13.61 4.48
C PRO A 107 -11.58 -12.87 4.95
N ALA A 108 -11.31 -11.65 4.44
CA ALA A 108 -10.19 -10.82 4.84
C ALA A 108 -10.37 -10.25 6.26
N LEU A 109 -11.55 -10.28 6.88
CA LEU A 109 -11.72 -9.83 8.26
C LEU A 109 -10.85 -10.60 9.27
N ARG A 110 -10.37 -11.79 8.89
CA ARG A 110 -9.35 -12.54 9.65
C ARG A 110 -8.03 -11.77 9.83
N LEU A 111 -7.77 -10.76 8.98
CA LEU A 111 -6.68 -9.78 9.15
C LEU A 111 -6.70 -9.12 10.53
N PHE A 112 -7.89 -8.81 11.03
CA PHE A 112 -8.10 -8.09 12.30
C PHE A 112 -8.49 -9.01 13.45
N ASP A 113 -9.06 -10.17 13.13
CA ASP A 113 -9.57 -11.13 14.11
C ASP A 113 -9.27 -12.56 13.68
N PRO A 114 -8.23 -13.19 14.24
CA PRO A 114 -7.86 -14.56 13.91
C PRO A 114 -8.96 -15.62 14.14
N GLY A 115 -9.98 -15.28 14.93
CA GLY A 115 -11.14 -16.14 15.20
C GLY A 115 -12.30 -15.94 14.22
N TYR A 116 -12.22 -14.97 13.30
CA TYR A 116 -13.29 -14.72 12.34
C TYR A 116 -13.53 -15.93 11.41
N ASP A 117 -14.78 -16.36 11.34
CA ASP A 117 -15.27 -17.43 10.49
C ASP A 117 -16.32 -16.89 9.50
N PRO A 118 -16.02 -16.80 8.19
CA PRO A 118 -16.97 -16.33 7.19
C PRO A 118 -18.16 -17.28 7.00
N ASP A 119 -18.08 -18.51 7.52
CA ASP A 119 -19.10 -19.55 7.38
C ASP A 119 -20.00 -19.68 8.64
N ALA A 120 -19.76 -18.85 9.67
CA ALA A 120 -20.60 -18.79 10.86
C ALA A 120 -22.06 -18.39 10.51
N ALA A 121 -23.03 -18.93 11.24
CA ALA A 121 -24.46 -18.81 10.92
C ALA A 121 -24.95 -17.36 10.83
N GLU A 122 -24.43 -16.48 11.68
CA GLU A 122 -24.74 -15.06 11.69
C GLU A 122 -24.03 -14.28 10.57
N VAL A 123 -22.88 -14.77 10.08
CA VAL A 123 -22.07 -14.10 9.05
C VAL A 123 -22.54 -14.46 7.65
N VAL A 124 -22.97 -15.70 7.41
CA VAL A 124 -23.47 -16.15 6.08
C VAL A 124 -24.71 -15.42 5.60
N LEU A 125 -25.42 -14.74 6.51
CA LEU A 125 -26.59 -13.91 6.20
C LEU A 125 -26.21 -12.51 5.67
N LEU A 126 -24.95 -12.08 5.85
CA LEU A 126 -24.47 -10.79 5.35
C LEU A 126 -24.21 -10.86 3.83
N PRO A 127 -24.30 -9.72 3.12
CA PRO A 127 -23.87 -9.62 1.73
C PRO A 127 -22.41 -10.08 1.55
N ASP A 128 -22.17 -10.92 0.55
CA ASP A 128 -20.83 -11.40 0.22
C ASP A 128 -20.03 -10.28 -0.46
N ILE A 129 -18.83 -9.99 0.04
CA ILE A 129 -17.93 -9.00 -0.58
C ILE A 129 -17.68 -9.30 -2.06
N MET A 130 -17.63 -10.58 -2.46
CA MET A 130 -17.41 -10.97 -3.86
C MET A 130 -18.57 -10.59 -4.79
N GLN A 131 -19.76 -10.37 -4.25
CA GLN A 131 -20.93 -9.89 -5.00
C GLN A 131 -20.93 -8.37 -5.16
N VAL A 132 -20.31 -7.65 -4.21
CA VAL A 132 -20.20 -6.18 -4.22
C VAL A 132 -18.98 -5.74 -5.02
N ARG A 133 -17.85 -6.39 -4.78
CA ARG A 133 -16.55 -6.10 -5.37
C ARG A 133 -15.71 -7.38 -5.43
N PRO A 134 -15.70 -8.07 -6.58
CA PRO A 134 -14.86 -9.25 -6.76
C PRO A 134 -13.40 -8.94 -6.47
N TYR A 135 -12.73 -9.84 -5.75
CA TYR A 135 -11.30 -9.72 -5.51
C TYR A 135 -10.50 -9.82 -6.80
N LEU A 136 -9.50 -8.96 -6.91
CA LEU A 136 -8.43 -9.12 -7.88
C LEU A 136 -7.57 -10.34 -7.54
N PRO A 137 -6.88 -10.95 -8.52
CA PRO A 137 -6.01 -12.11 -8.26
C PRO A 137 -4.99 -11.91 -7.13
N ILE A 138 -4.45 -10.69 -7.00
CA ILE A 138 -3.52 -10.37 -5.93
C ILE A 138 -4.19 -10.38 -4.55
N GLU A 139 -5.45 -9.97 -4.47
CA GLU A 139 -6.20 -9.92 -3.23
C GLU A 139 -6.55 -11.34 -2.80
N LEU A 140 -6.92 -12.21 -3.74
CA LEU A 140 -7.09 -13.65 -3.47
C LEU A 140 -5.82 -14.28 -2.91
N LEU A 141 -4.65 -13.92 -3.44
CA LEU A 141 -3.37 -14.37 -2.90
C LEU A 141 -3.15 -13.87 -1.47
N MET A 142 -3.56 -12.63 -1.14
CA MET A 142 -3.51 -12.14 0.24
C MET A 142 -4.47 -12.90 1.14
N ILE A 143 -5.67 -13.25 0.67
CA ILE A 143 -6.62 -14.09 1.42
C ILE A 143 -6.00 -15.46 1.71
N GLU A 144 -5.36 -16.11 0.74
CA GLU A 144 -4.62 -17.36 0.96
C GLU A 144 -3.57 -17.18 2.08
N ALA A 145 -2.79 -16.08 2.06
CA ALA A 145 -1.78 -15.80 3.08
C ALA A 145 -2.39 -15.59 4.49
N VAL A 146 -3.51 -14.88 4.60
CA VAL A 146 -4.22 -14.66 5.89
C VAL A 146 -4.75 -15.97 6.48
N TRP A 147 -5.13 -16.91 5.62
CA TRP A 147 -5.75 -18.17 6.01
C TRP A 147 -4.77 -19.35 6.06
N ALA A 148 -3.47 -19.11 5.83
CA ALA A 148 -2.47 -20.17 5.69
C ALA A 148 -2.32 -21.07 6.94
N ASP A 149 -2.76 -20.62 8.12
CA ASP A 149 -2.79 -21.44 9.36
C ASP A 149 -3.96 -22.42 9.43
N LYS A 150 -5.00 -22.21 8.61
CA LYS A 150 -6.23 -23.03 8.59
C LYS A 150 -6.42 -23.78 7.29
N ARG A 151 -5.95 -23.19 6.19
CA ARG A 151 -6.07 -23.70 4.83
C ARG A 151 -4.65 -23.76 4.31
N ASP A 152 -4.10 -24.97 4.21
CA ASP A 152 -2.79 -25.16 3.56
C ASP A 152 -2.92 -24.69 2.11
N PRO A 153 -2.26 -23.57 1.71
CA PRO A 153 -2.33 -23.08 0.34
C PRO A 153 -1.43 -23.91 -0.60
N GLY A 154 -0.76 -24.94 -0.06
CA GLY A 154 0.07 -25.88 -0.79
C GLY A 154 1.57 -25.62 -0.59
N PRO A 155 2.40 -26.63 -0.89
CA PRO A 155 3.85 -26.56 -0.69
C PRO A 155 4.56 -25.56 -1.60
N ASP A 156 3.92 -25.13 -2.70
CA ASP A 156 4.48 -24.20 -3.68
C ASP A 156 4.09 -22.72 -3.44
N PHE A 157 3.31 -22.42 -2.40
CA PHE A 157 2.77 -21.07 -2.18
C PHE A 157 3.84 -19.99 -2.10
N LEU A 158 4.95 -20.25 -1.39
CA LEU A 158 6.07 -19.30 -1.31
C LEU A 158 6.73 -19.06 -2.67
N GLN A 159 6.75 -20.07 -3.55
CA GLN A 159 7.25 -19.90 -4.92
C GLN A 159 6.27 -19.08 -5.76
N ARG A 160 4.96 -19.31 -5.65
CA ARG A 160 3.92 -18.50 -6.29
C ARG A 160 4.00 -17.04 -5.85
N LEU A 161 4.22 -16.81 -4.56
CA LEU A 161 4.42 -15.47 -4.00
C LEU A 161 5.73 -14.82 -4.48
N ALA A 162 6.84 -15.55 -4.54
CA ALA A 162 8.07 -15.00 -5.11
C ALA A 162 7.92 -14.66 -6.61
N ALA A 163 7.10 -15.40 -7.35
CA ALA A 163 6.91 -15.22 -8.78
C ALA A 163 6.13 -13.95 -9.16
N ILE A 164 5.44 -13.31 -8.21
CA ILE A 164 4.77 -12.02 -8.46
C ILE A 164 5.72 -10.82 -8.35
N ASP A 165 7.02 -11.04 -8.03
CA ASP A 165 8.01 -9.97 -8.01
C ASP A 165 8.07 -9.27 -9.38
N ASP A 166 7.77 -7.97 -9.35
CA ASP A 166 7.76 -7.08 -10.50
C ASP A 166 8.84 -6.00 -10.39
N ARG A 167 9.86 -6.21 -9.54
CA ARG A 167 11.06 -5.39 -9.36
C ARG A 167 10.78 -4.02 -8.74
N GLY A 168 10.11 -4.01 -7.60
CA GLY A 168 9.77 -2.80 -6.85
C GLY A 168 8.52 -2.10 -7.37
N TRP A 169 7.55 -2.85 -7.90
CA TRP A 169 6.21 -2.36 -8.23
C TRP A 169 5.17 -3.10 -7.35
N TYR A 170 3.95 -3.27 -7.85
CA TYR A 170 2.78 -3.64 -7.06
C TYR A 170 2.86 -5.08 -6.53
N GLY A 171 3.32 -6.02 -7.34
CA GLY A 171 3.54 -7.40 -6.87
C GLY A 171 4.61 -7.46 -5.78
N THR A 172 5.68 -6.67 -5.93
CA THR A 172 6.77 -6.61 -4.95
C THR A 172 6.30 -6.14 -3.56
N THR A 173 5.40 -5.16 -3.48
CA THR A 173 4.86 -4.70 -2.19
C THR A 173 3.96 -5.75 -1.56
N HIS A 174 3.20 -6.50 -2.37
CA HIS A 174 2.31 -7.56 -1.90
C HIS A 174 3.05 -8.82 -1.41
N ILE A 175 4.29 -9.04 -1.85
CA ILE A 175 5.18 -10.04 -1.23
C ILE A 175 5.41 -9.70 0.25
N VAL A 176 5.67 -8.43 0.57
CA VAL A 176 5.88 -7.97 1.95
C VAL A 176 4.60 -8.14 2.76
N VAL A 177 3.46 -7.71 2.21
CA VAL A 177 2.15 -7.85 2.87
C VAL A 177 1.85 -9.31 3.18
N ALA A 178 1.91 -10.21 2.20
CA ALA A 178 1.63 -11.63 2.41
C ALA A 178 2.59 -12.29 3.41
N ALA A 179 3.88 -11.99 3.32
CA ALA A 179 4.86 -12.53 4.25
C ALA A 179 4.63 -12.04 5.69
N GLU A 180 4.26 -10.78 5.89
CA GLU A 180 3.87 -10.27 7.22
C GLU A 180 2.66 -11.02 7.79
N LEU A 181 1.66 -11.26 6.95
CA LEU A 181 0.45 -11.97 7.36
C LEU A 181 0.74 -13.42 7.77
N MET A 182 1.60 -14.10 7.02
CA MET A 182 2.04 -15.46 7.34
C MET A 182 2.96 -15.53 8.56
N LEU A 183 3.76 -14.48 8.81
CA LEU A 183 4.56 -14.38 10.05
C LEU A 183 3.66 -14.35 11.28
N ARG A 184 2.52 -13.67 11.20
CA ARG A 184 1.54 -13.59 12.29
C ARG A 184 0.81 -14.90 12.54
N SER A 185 0.52 -15.66 11.48
CA SER A 185 -0.22 -16.91 11.57
C SER A 185 0.68 -18.10 11.94
N GLY A 186 2.00 -17.99 11.72
CA GLY A 186 2.96 -19.06 11.99
C GLY A 186 2.90 -20.21 10.97
N ALA A 187 2.21 -20.01 9.85
CA ALA A 187 1.98 -21.05 8.84
C ALA A 187 3.27 -21.50 8.12
N TYR A 188 4.27 -20.61 8.04
CA TYR A 188 5.55 -20.88 7.39
C TYR A 188 6.73 -20.52 8.28
N SER A 189 7.90 -21.08 7.97
CA SER A 189 9.15 -20.75 8.66
C SER A 189 9.41 -19.24 8.61
N GLN A 190 9.64 -18.65 9.78
CA GLN A 190 9.99 -17.24 9.91
C GLN A 190 11.23 -16.88 9.06
N SER A 191 12.26 -17.74 9.02
CA SER A 191 13.47 -17.44 8.23
C SER A 191 13.20 -17.39 6.73
N ALA A 192 12.31 -18.23 6.22
CA ALA A 192 11.92 -18.23 4.81
C ALA A 192 11.15 -16.95 4.45
N LEU A 193 10.19 -16.56 5.30
CA LEU A 193 9.40 -15.34 5.11
C LEU A 193 10.26 -14.08 5.20
N LEU A 194 11.16 -13.99 6.20
CA LEU A 194 12.09 -12.87 6.32
C LEU A 194 13.03 -12.77 5.11
N SER A 195 13.52 -13.90 4.60
CA SER A 195 14.38 -13.92 3.41
C SER A 195 13.63 -13.42 2.16
N LEU A 196 12.38 -13.85 1.99
CA LEU A 196 11.50 -13.42 0.90
C LEU A 196 11.25 -11.90 0.97
N MET A 197 10.93 -11.37 2.15
CA MET A 197 10.75 -9.94 2.35
C MET A 197 12.03 -9.15 2.09
N GLN A 198 13.18 -9.61 2.59
CA GLN A 198 14.46 -8.91 2.44
C GLN A 198 14.87 -8.73 0.97
N ALA A 199 14.53 -9.69 0.10
CA ALA A 199 14.80 -9.63 -1.33
C ALA A 199 14.08 -8.45 -2.03
N THR A 200 12.99 -7.93 -1.45
CA THR A 200 12.20 -6.83 -2.02
C THR A 200 12.77 -5.43 -1.74
N VAL A 201 13.64 -5.29 -0.72
CA VAL A 201 14.12 -3.98 -0.23
C VAL A 201 14.83 -3.18 -1.30
N ALA A 202 15.86 -3.77 -1.94
CA ALA A 202 16.67 -3.06 -2.93
C ALA A 202 15.87 -2.68 -4.19
N PRO A 203 15.02 -3.55 -4.76
CA PRO A 203 14.10 -3.16 -5.83
C PRO A 203 13.18 -1.99 -5.46
N MET A 204 12.57 -2.00 -4.27
CA MET A 204 11.67 -0.93 -3.82
C MET A 204 12.41 0.41 -3.63
N ASP A 205 13.57 0.41 -2.95
CA ASP A 205 14.38 1.62 -2.78
C ASP A 205 14.79 2.21 -4.13
N LEU A 206 15.34 1.39 -5.03
CA LEU A 206 15.75 1.82 -6.37
C LEU A 206 14.58 2.44 -7.14
N ALA A 207 13.41 1.83 -7.06
CA ALA A 207 12.23 2.27 -7.79
C ALA A 207 11.62 3.55 -7.18
N ASN A 208 11.74 3.77 -5.86
CA ASN A 208 11.38 5.04 -5.21
C ASN A 208 12.37 6.17 -5.51
N ARG A 209 13.68 5.92 -5.51
CA ARG A 209 14.71 6.91 -5.91
C ARG A 209 14.58 7.40 -7.34
N ARG A 210 13.95 6.59 -8.21
CA ARG A 210 13.71 6.90 -9.63
C ARG A 210 12.33 7.49 -9.90
N ALA A 211 11.48 7.61 -8.89
CA ALA A 211 10.15 8.17 -9.03
C ALA A 211 10.19 9.71 -8.98
N THR A 212 9.58 10.34 -9.98
CA THR A 212 9.40 11.81 -10.06
C THR A 212 8.08 12.28 -9.48
N LEU A 213 7.12 11.39 -9.35
CA LEU A 213 5.77 11.69 -8.91
C LEU A 213 5.44 10.80 -7.72
N MET A 214 4.89 11.41 -6.67
CA MET A 214 4.19 10.67 -5.64
C MET A 214 2.83 10.21 -6.20
N GLY A 215 2.50 8.96 -5.91
CA GLY A 215 1.25 8.27 -6.21
C GLY A 215 1.15 7.02 -5.33
N ASP A 216 0.19 6.16 -5.63
CA ASP A 216 -0.16 4.99 -4.82
C ASP A 216 1.04 4.09 -4.54
N ILE A 217 1.64 3.54 -5.61
CA ILE A 217 2.78 2.64 -5.50
C ILE A 217 4.03 3.29 -4.88
N PHE A 218 4.19 4.61 -5.01
CA PHE A 218 5.28 5.32 -4.36
C PHE A 218 5.12 5.32 -2.84
N ALA A 219 3.91 5.65 -2.36
CA ALA A 219 3.59 5.61 -0.94
C ALA A 219 3.65 4.19 -0.39
N GLU A 220 3.14 3.22 -1.14
CA GLU A 220 3.15 1.82 -0.74
C GLU A 220 4.55 1.29 -0.51
N ARG A 221 5.48 1.53 -1.45
CA ARG A 221 6.89 1.11 -1.29
C ARG A 221 7.57 1.79 -0.11
N ALA A 222 7.30 3.08 0.11
CA ALA A 222 7.84 3.78 1.26
C ALA A 222 7.31 3.17 2.57
N LEU A 223 6.03 2.82 2.62
CA LEU A 223 5.43 2.16 3.78
C LEU A 223 6.01 0.77 4.02
N MET A 224 6.16 -0.04 2.96
CA MET A 224 6.78 -1.36 3.06
C MET A 224 8.22 -1.26 3.58
N LEU A 225 8.99 -0.26 3.14
CA LEU A 225 10.33 -0.02 3.68
C LEU A 225 10.29 0.29 5.19
N TYR A 226 9.31 1.06 5.68
CA TYR A 226 9.11 1.24 7.12
C TYR A 226 8.74 -0.07 7.85
N TRP A 227 7.84 -0.86 7.28
CA TRP A 227 7.44 -2.15 7.87
C TRP A 227 8.60 -3.14 7.98
N LEU A 228 9.54 -3.07 7.03
CA LEU A 228 10.78 -3.86 7.02
C LEU A 228 11.91 -3.27 7.87
N ASN A 229 11.64 -2.24 8.68
CA ASN A 229 12.64 -1.51 9.48
C ASN A 229 13.76 -0.89 8.62
N GLN A 230 13.47 -0.56 7.37
CA GLN A 230 14.35 0.11 6.41
C GLN A 230 13.95 1.59 6.21
N GLY A 231 13.34 2.22 7.22
CA GLY A 231 12.87 3.61 7.16
C GLY A 231 13.97 4.62 6.80
N HIS A 232 15.23 4.31 7.10
CA HIS A 232 16.38 5.13 6.69
C HIS A 232 16.56 5.25 5.17
N LEU A 233 15.95 4.38 4.36
CA LEU A 233 15.91 4.47 2.90
C LEU A 233 14.83 5.43 2.40
N VAL A 234 13.85 5.77 3.24
CA VAL A 234 12.81 6.76 2.95
C VAL A 234 13.34 8.15 3.29
N THR A 235 13.81 8.87 2.27
CA THR A 235 14.46 10.18 2.50
C THR A 235 13.45 11.27 2.85
N PRO A 236 13.85 12.33 3.59
CA PRO A 236 12.96 13.47 3.85
C PRO A 236 12.40 14.10 2.58
N GLY A 237 13.18 14.14 1.49
CA GLY A 237 12.73 14.65 0.20
C GLY A 237 11.55 13.87 -0.39
N GLN A 238 11.49 12.55 -0.18
CA GLN A 238 10.35 11.72 -0.60
C GLN A 238 9.09 12.06 0.20
N VAL A 239 9.22 12.29 1.51
CA VAL A 239 8.10 12.71 2.37
C VAL A 239 7.65 14.13 2.02
N VAL A 240 8.57 15.06 1.75
CA VAL A 240 8.23 16.40 1.25
C VAL A 240 7.46 16.35 -0.08
N MET A 241 7.88 15.49 -1.01
CA MET A 241 7.12 15.28 -2.26
C MET A 241 5.70 14.78 -1.98
N MET A 242 5.52 13.90 -0.99
CA MET A 242 4.21 13.41 -0.57
C MET A 242 3.34 14.49 0.09
N LEU A 243 3.91 15.29 0.99
CA LEU A 243 3.24 16.43 1.63
C LEU A 243 2.75 17.46 0.61
N ASN A 244 3.57 17.74 -0.40
CA ASN A 244 3.21 18.69 -1.47
C ASN A 244 2.14 18.15 -2.44
N ARG A 245 1.75 16.87 -2.31
CA ARG A 245 0.68 16.25 -3.10
C ARG A 245 -0.62 16.09 -2.31
N GLN A 246 -0.66 16.46 -1.04
CA GLN A 246 -1.90 16.46 -0.28
C GLN A 246 -2.87 17.46 -0.92
N ARG A 247 -4.11 17.03 -1.13
CA ARG A 247 -5.14 17.83 -1.76
C ARG A 247 -5.81 18.78 -0.75
N ALA A 248 -6.66 19.67 -1.25
CA ALA A 248 -7.38 20.63 -0.41
C ALA A 248 -8.36 19.94 0.57
N ASP A 249 -8.94 18.81 0.17
CA ASP A 249 -9.82 17.98 1.00
C ASP A 249 -9.07 17.16 2.08
N GLY A 250 -7.74 17.21 2.10
CA GLY A 250 -6.89 16.47 3.05
C GLY A 250 -6.46 15.08 2.56
N GLY A 251 -7.04 14.56 1.48
CA GLY A 251 -6.70 13.27 0.92
C GLY A 251 -5.56 13.29 -0.10
N TRP A 252 -5.25 12.12 -0.63
CA TRP A 252 -4.31 11.91 -1.73
C TRP A 252 -4.93 11.12 -2.86
N SER A 253 -4.49 11.41 -4.08
CA SER A 253 -4.90 10.76 -5.31
C SER A 253 -3.69 10.14 -6.00
N ALA A 254 -3.89 9.10 -6.81
CA ALA A 254 -2.86 8.52 -7.64
C ALA A 254 -3.30 8.49 -9.11
N PRO A 255 -2.40 8.82 -10.07
CA PRO A 255 -2.73 8.72 -11.48
C PRO A 255 -3.16 7.30 -11.86
N GLY A 256 -4.27 7.17 -12.57
CA GLY A 256 -4.78 5.86 -13.02
C GLY A 256 -5.44 5.02 -11.92
N VAL A 257 -5.63 5.58 -10.73
CA VAL A 257 -6.44 4.98 -9.66
C VAL A 257 -7.76 5.73 -9.59
N ALA A 258 -8.87 5.00 -9.76
CA ALA A 258 -10.19 5.59 -9.68
C ALA A 258 -10.54 6.02 -8.23
N PRO A 259 -11.30 7.12 -8.05
CA PRO A 259 -11.69 8.08 -9.07
C PRO A 259 -10.52 8.99 -9.47
N ASP A 260 -10.21 9.05 -10.77
CA ASP A 260 -9.02 9.79 -11.25
C ASP A 260 -9.16 11.29 -10.94
N GLY A 261 -8.07 11.88 -10.46
CA GLY A 261 -8.05 13.28 -10.03
C GLY A 261 -8.81 13.56 -8.72
N LEU A 262 -9.35 12.55 -8.03
CA LEU A 262 -9.97 12.67 -6.70
C LEU A 262 -9.17 11.88 -5.65
N SER A 263 -9.31 12.27 -4.38
CA SER A 263 -8.73 11.51 -3.27
C SER A 263 -9.34 10.12 -3.21
N ASN A 264 -8.53 9.10 -2.92
CA ASN A 264 -9.01 7.73 -2.72
C ASN A 264 -8.48 7.15 -1.41
N GLN A 265 -9.20 6.16 -0.88
CA GLN A 265 -8.95 5.62 0.46
C GLN A 265 -7.59 4.93 0.56
N HIS A 266 -7.21 4.13 -0.45
CA HIS A 266 -5.95 3.40 -0.44
C HIS A 266 -4.75 4.35 -0.43
N THR A 267 -4.64 5.22 -1.43
CA THR A 267 -3.52 6.18 -1.53
C THR A 267 -3.46 7.12 -0.32
N THR A 268 -4.62 7.57 0.20
CA THR A 268 -4.67 8.41 1.40
C THR A 268 -4.15 7.67 2.63
N SER A 269 -4.59 6.42 2.85
CA SER A 269 -4.12 5.62 4.00
C SER A 269 -2.62 5.39 3.96
N LEU A 270 -2.07 5.06 2.78
CA LEU A 270 -0.63 4.86 2.58
C LEU A 270 0.14 6.15 2.86
N ALA A 271 -0.30 7.28 2.31
CA ALA A 271 0.37 8.55 2.50
C ALA A 271 0.39 8.98 3.97
N VAL A 272 -0.76 8.88 4.64
CA VAL A 272 -0.90 9.18 6.07
C VAL A 272 0.02 8.28 6.90
N ALA A 273 0.04 6.98 6.63
CA ALA A 273 0.89 6.04 7.36
C ALA A 273 2.39 6.33 7.16
N VAL A 274 2.85 6.61 5.93
CA VAL A 274 4.25 6.97 5.65
C VAL A 274 4.66 8.26 6.37
N ILE A 275 3.80 9.29 6.34
CA ILE A 275 4.11 10.56 7.00
C ILE A 275 4.17 10.38 8.52
N ALA A 276 3.29 9.54 9.08
CA ALA A 276 3.30 9.21 10.50
C ALA A 276 4.55 8.42 10.92
N GLU A 277 4.97 7.42 10.12
CA GLU A 277 6.23 6.68 10.35
C GLU A 277 7.44 7.62 10.31
N PHE A 278 7.48 8.53 9.33
CA PHE A 278 8.52 9.56 9.25
C PHE A 278 8.55 10.46 10.50
N LEU A 279 7.39 10.91 10.97
CA LEU A 279 7.29 11.69 12.20
C LEU A 279 7.78 10.92 13.43
N ALA A 280 7.41 9.64 13.55
CA ALA A 280 7.85 8.80 14.66
C ALA A 280 9.38 8.65 14.67
N GLN A 281 9.98 8.36 13.50
CA GLN A 281 11.42 8.25 13.34
C GLN A 281 12.15 9.57 13.68
N GLU A 282 11.66 10.70 13.16
CA GLU A 282 12.27 12.02 13.40
C GLU A 282 12.17 12.47 14.88
N ARG A 283 11.23 11.90 15.63
CA ARG A 283 11.04 12.13 17.08
C ARG A 283 11.80 11.12 17.96
N GLY A 284 12.53 10.16 17.37
CA GLY A 284 13.41 9.24 18.09
C GLY A 284 12.74 7.98 18.64
N ARG A 285 11.71 7.46 17.96
CA ARG A 285 11.31 6.06 18.06
C ARG A 285 12.14 5.21 17.10
#